data_AF-A0A150QSX2-F1
#
_entry.id   AF-A0A150QSX2-F1
#
_cell.length_a   1.000
_cell.length_b   1.000
_cell.length_c   1.000
_cell.angle_alpha   90.00
_cell.angle_beta   90.00
_cell.angle_gamma   90.00
#
_symmetry.space_group_name_H-M   'P 1'
#
loop_
_entity.id
_entity.type
_entity.pdbx_description
1 polymer ?
#
loop_
_entity_poly.entity_id
_entity_poly.type
_entity_poly.pdbx_seq_one_letter_code
_entity_poly.pdbx_strand_id
1 'polypeptide(L)'
;MLDGPTSAPSAPSGHTIPPESEQRVAQRCVDCGTPAPKTETNYTLISSRYGWRLTRTVDANGRRIMEWRCPSCYTRYRAKRPL
;
A
#
# COMPACT_ATOMS: atom_id res chain seq x y z
N MET A 1 -35.79 34.98 41.27
CA MET A 1 -34.70 35.16 40.28
C MET A 1 -34.31 33.76 39.85
N LEU A 2 -34.77 33.32 38.68
CA LEU A 2 -34.64 31.94 38.23
C LEU A 2 -33.56 31.88 37.14
N ASP A 3 -32.63 30.95 37.37
CA ASP A 3 -31.64 30.27 36.54
C ASP A 3 -31.37 30.69 35.07
N GLY A 4 -30.09 30.68 34.73
CA GLY A 4 -29.49 31.23 33.52
C GLY A 4 -29.64 30.40 32.24
N PRO A 5 -29.17 30.94 31.10
CA PRO A 5 -29.32 30.30 29.80
C PRO A 5 -28.20 29.28 29.58
N THR A 6 -28.55 28.00 29.48
CA THR A 6 -27.65 26.97 28.94
C THR A 6 -28.39 26.17 27.89
N SER A 7 -27.92 26.26 26.64
CA SER A 7 -27.86 25.16 25.67
C SER A 7 -27.62 25.74 24.28
N ALA A 8 -26.35 25.94 23.93
CA ALA A 8 -25.94 25.99 22.54
C ALA A 8 -25.84 24.54 22.03
N PRO A 9 -26.50 24.15 20.92
CA PRO A 9 -26.30 22.84 20.34
C PRO A 9 -24.90 22.76 19.72
N SER A 10 -24.16 21.75 20.17
CA SER A 10 -22.77 21.48 19.85
C SER A 10 -22.56 21.24 18.35
N ALA A 11 -21.48 21.83 17.82
CA ALA A 11 -20.98 21.56 16.49
C ALA A 11 -20.81 20.04 16.25
N PRO A 12 -21.15 19.48 15.08
CA PRO A 12 -20.72 18.14 14.75
C PRO A 12 -19.21 18.16 14.58
N SER A 13 -18.52 17.64 15.59
CA SER A 13 -17.10 17.33 15.57
C SER A 13 -16.73 16.70 14.24
N GLY A 14 -15.88 17.41 13.50
CA GLY A 14 -15.20 16.88 12.33
C GLY A 14 -14.56 15.56 12.73
N HIS A 15 -15.06 14.47 12.17
CA HIS A 15 -14.36 13.20 12.21
C HIS A 15 -13.17 13.37 11.28
N THR A 16 -12.08 13.94 11.81
CA THR A 16 -10.76 13.73 11.26
C THR A 16 -10.56 12.23 11.30
N ILE A 17 -10.83 11.55 10.18
CA ILE A 17 -10.35 10.21 9.98
C ILE A 17 -8.82 10.34 10.04
N PRO A 18 -8.12 9.87 11.09
CA PRO A 18 -6.69 9.69 10.96
C PRO A 18 -6.48 8.81 9.72
N PRO A 19 -5.47 9.04 8.85
CA PRO A 19 -5.09 8.08 7.83
C PRO A 19 -4.46 6.87 8.53
N GLU A 20 -5.27 6.19 9.34
CA GLU A 20 -4.92 5.05 10.14
C GLU A 20 -4.89 3.88 9.19
N SER A 21 -3.69 3.40 8.92
CA SER A 21 -3.49 2.08 8.36
C SER A 21 -4.27 1.86 7.07
N GLU A 22 -3.97 2.67 6.04
CA GLU A 22 -4.10 2.17 4.65
C GLU A 22 -3.52 0.78 4.67
N GLN A 23 -4.42 -0.20 4.53
CA GLN A 23 -4.17 -1.60 4.75
C GLN A 23 -2.79 -1.90 4.20
N ARG A 24 -1.89 -2.44 5.04
CA ARG A 24 -0.67 -3.07 4.53
C ARG A 24 -1.14 -4.29 3.76
N VAL A 25 -1.67 -4.04 2.56
CA VAL A 25 -2.15 -5.03 1.61
C VAL A 25 -0.99 -5.96 1.48
N ALA A 26 -1.20 -7.21 1.90
CA ALA A 26 -0.19 -8.24 1.78
C ALA A 26 0.23 -8.25 0.30
N GLN A 27 1.42 -7.73 0.01
CA GLN A 27 1.86 -7.52 -1.36
C GLN A 27 1.99 -8.91 -1.99
N ARG A 28 1.40 -9.14 -3.15
CA ARG A 28 1.43 -10.44 -3.83
C ARG A 28 2.20 -10.31 -5.12
N CYS A 29 2.88 -11.39 -5.51
CA CYS A 29 3.52 -11.44 -6.81
C CYS A 29 2.44 -11.36 -7.90
N VAL A 30 2.57 -10.42 -8.82
CA VAL A 30 1.58 -10.26 -9.92
C VAL A 30 1.57 -11.44 -10.90
N ASP A 31 2.68 -12.19 -11.00
CA ASP A 31 2.78 -13.35 -11.90
C ASP A 31 2.30 -14.66 -11.26
N CYS A 32 2.70 -14.95 -10.02
CA CYS A 32 2.43 -16.25 -9.37
C CYS A 32 1.52 -16.17 -8.15
N GLY A 33 1.08 -14.97 -7.75
CA GLY A 33 0.19 -14.76 -6.61
C GLY A 33 0.82 -15.01 -5.23
N THR A 34 2.07 -15.48 -5.17
CA THR A 34 2.79 -15.74 -3.91
C THR A 34 2.69 -14.52 -3.00
N PRO A 35 2.33 -14.67 -1.72
CA PRO A 35 2.35 -13.56 -0.79
C PRO A 35 3.80 -13.19 -0.46
N ALA A 36 4.09 -11.89 -0.49
CA ALA A 36 5.31 -11.35 0.07
C ALA A 36 5.35 -11.65 1.58
N PRO A 37 6.53 -11.93 2.13
CA PRO A 37 6.67 -12.16 3.56
C PRO A 37 6.16 -10.96 4.33
N LYS A 38 5.39 -11.21 5.41
CA LYS A 38 4.89 -10.17 6.31
C LYS A 38 6.07 -9.52 7.00
N THR A 39 6.55 -8.40 6.49
CA THR A 39 7.56 -7.59 7.19
C THR A 39 6.86 -6.48 7.94
N GLU A 40 7.00 -6.45 9.26
CA GLU A 40 6.49 -5.38 10.12
C GLU A 40 7.18 -4.03 9.85
N THR A 41 8.33 -4.07 9.18
CA THR A 41 9.21 -2.90 8.99
C THR A 41 9.48 -2.73 7.50
N ASN A 42 8.98 -1.62 6.94
CA ASN A 42 9.34 -1.01 5.65
C ASN A 42 9.44 -1.89 4.37
N TYR A 43 8.68 -1.54 3.33
CA TYR A 43 8.68 -2.22 2.01
C TYR A 43 10.08 -2.42 1.40
N THR A 44 11.04 -1.55 1.72
CA THR A 44 12.45 -1.62 1.33
C THR A 44 13.16 -2.88 1.82
N LEU A 45 12.81 -3.38 3.02
CA LEU A 45 13.42 -4.58 3.60
C LEU A 45 12.95 -5.86 2.87
N ILE A 46 11.71 -5.89 2.35
CA ILE A 46 11.23 -7.01 1.54
C ILE A 46 12.11 -7.19 0.29
N SER A 47 12.46 -6.07 -0.34
CA SER A 47 13.27 -6.07 -1.56
C SER A 47 14.71 -6.51 -1.30
N SER A 48 15.37 -5.93 -0.29
CA SER A 48 16.78 -6.21 0.00
C SER A 48 17.00 -7.57 0.67
N ARG A 49 16.10 -8.00 1.57
CA ARG A 49 16.26 -9.24 2.34
C ARG A 49 15.71 -10.48 1.66
N TYR A 50 14.58 -10.37 0.96
CA TYR A 50 13.90 -11.51 0.34
C TYR A 50 14.00 -11.52 -1.20
N GLY A 51 14.71 -10.55 -1.78
CA GLY A 51 14.93 -10.48 -3.23
C GLY A 51 13.68 -10.13 -4.03
N TRP A 52 12.61 -9.67 -3.37
CA TRP A 52 11.43 -9.17 -4.06
C TRP A 52 11.76 -7.90 -4.82
N ARG A 53 11.06 -7.65 -5.92
CA ARG A 53 11.33 -6.47 -6.74
C ARG A 53 10.03 -5.76 -7.06
N LEU A 54 10.08 -4.45 -6.92
CA LEU A 54 9.03 -3.55 -7.31
C LEU A 54 9.35 -3.01 -8.70
N THR A 55 8.48 -3.28 -9.64
CA THR A 55 8.57 -2.80 -11.01
C THR A 55 7.50 -1.75 -11.24
N ARG A 56 7.90 -0.59 -11.74
CA ARG A 56 6.96 0.44 -12.19
C ARG A 56 6.54 0.11 -13.62
N THR A 57 5.24 0.00 -13.84
CA THR A 57 4.67 -0.15 -15.18
C THR A 57 3.57 0.89 -15.39
N VAL A 58 3.10 1.00 -16.63
CA VAL A 58 1.97 1.84 -16.99
C VAL A 58 0.83 0.91 -17.35
N ASP A 59 -0.31 1.10 -16.69
CA ASP A 59 -1.55 0.40 -17.00
C ASP A 59 -2.11 0.85 -18.37
N ALA A 60 -3.06 0.09 -18.93
CA ALA A 60 -3.74 0.43 -20.19
C ALA A 60 -4.35 1.85 -20.19
N ASN A 61 -4.71 2.36 -19.02
CA ASN A 61 -5.24 3.72 -18.84
C ASN A 61 -4.16 4.82 -18.75
N GLY A 62 -2.88 4.50 -19.03
CA GLY A 62 -1.78 5.45 -18.89
C GLY A 62 -1.37 5.74 -17.44
N ARG A 63 -1.96 5.04 -16.46
CA ARG A 63 -1.66 5.23 -15.04
C ARG A 63 -0.39 4.47 -14.65
N ARG A 64 0.50 5.14 -13.93
CA ARG A 64 1.69 4.49 -13.36
C ARG A 64 1.27 3.60 -12.20
N ILE A 65 1.47 2.30 -12.33
CA ILE A 65 1.21 1.31 -11.29
C ILE A 65 2.52 0.66 -10.83
N MET A 66 2.51 0.19 -9.59
CA MET A 66 3.63 -0.52 -9.00
C MET A 66 3.28 -1.99 -8.85
N GLU A 67 4.04 -2.84 -9.50
CA GLU A 67 3.86 -4.29 -9.47
C GLU A 67 4.95 -4.95 -8.66
N TRP A 68 4.56 -5.79 -7.69
CA TRP A 68 5.49 -6.60 -6.92
C TRP A 68 5.72 -7.94 -7.59
N ARG A 69 6.99 -8.37 -7.64
CA ARG A 69 7.39 -9.67 -8.17
C ARG A 69 8.33 -10.38 -7.19
N CYS A 70 8.12 -11.68 -7.02
CA CYS A 70 9.05 -12.55 -6.28
C CYS A 70 10.35 -12.71 -7.10
N PRO A 71 11.47 -13.11 -6.48
CA PRO A 71 12.77 -13.20 -7.15
C PRO A 71 12.73 -14.09 -8.41
N SER A 72 12.05 -15.24 -8.36
CA SER A 72 11.95 -16.16 -9.49
C SER A 72 11.18 -15.55 -10.67
N CYS A 73 10.02 -14.93 -10.40
CA CYS A 73 9.22 -14.28 -11.44
C CYS A 73 9.91 -13.04 -11.99
N TYR A 74 10.61 -12.28 -11.15
CA TYR A 74 11.38 -11.13 -11.60
C TYR A 74 12.53 -11.52 -12.53
N THR A 75 13.25 -12.61 -12.25
CA THR A 75 14.30 -13.14 -13.14
C THR A 75 13.73 -13.52 -14.50
N ARG A 76 12.58 -14.20 -14.54
CA ARG A 76 11.87 -14.53 -15.80
C ARG A 76 11.39 -13.29 -16.53
N TYR A 77 10.88 -12.30 -15.79
CA TYR A 77 10.43 -11.03 -16.34
C TYR A 77 11.59 -10.26 -17.00
N ARG A 78 12.76 -10.20 -16.36
CA ARG A 78 13.97 -9.60 -16.94
C ARG A 78 14.50 -10.37 -18.15
N ALA A 79 14.49 -11.70 -18.12
CA ALA A 79 14.94 -12.51 -19.25
C ALA A 79 14.13 -12.25 -20.53
N LYS A 80 12.82 -11.95 -20.38
CA LYS A 80 11.93 -11.59 -21.50
C LYS A 80 12.09 -10.15 -21.98
N ARG A 81 12.77 -9.30 -21.22
CA ARG A 81 12.97 -7.88 -21.50
C ARG A 81 14.48 -7.59 -21.49
N PRO A 82 15.20 -7.96 -22.57
CA PRO A 82 16.54 -7.42 -22.75
C PRO A 82 16.42 -5.89 -22.77
N LEU A 83 17.21 -5.24 -21.91
CA LEU A 83 17.32 -3.79 -21.84
C LEU A 83 17.79 -3.22 -23.18
#